data_AF-A0A1A9RVA2-F1
#
_entry.id   AF-A0A1A9RVA2-F1
#
_cell.length_a   1.000
_cell.length_b   1.000
_cell.length_c   1.000
_cell.angle_alpha   90.00
_cell.angle_beta   90.00
_cell.angle_gamma   90.00
#
_symmetry.space_group_name_H-M   'P 1'
#
loop_
_entity.id
_entity.type
_entity.pdbx_description
1 polymer ?
#
loop_
_entity_poly.entity_id
_entity_poly.type
_entity_poly.pdbx_seq_one_letter_code
_entity_poly.pdbx_strand_id
1 'polypeptide(L)'
;METLKFTREQVVWQEVPGEVSLAFLFSGCPLRCKGCHSADSWKGGLGTELTPEYLQSRLARYRGLITCVLFMGGEWLPEKLLPLLQAVREAGLHSCLYTGLEQDELERASIAIIPQLTYLKTGRWKMELGGLDSPDTNQRFIDLRTGEVLNHLFVNEQAAPRRPVIPLVQRPPLAAQGAHPQPA
;
A
#
# COMPACT_ATOMS: atom_id res chain seq x y z
N MET A 1 9.16 -25.84 10.63
CA MET A 1 7.91 -25.06 10.77
C MET A 1 7.97 -23.91 9.79
N GLU A 2 6.90 -23.69 9.03
CA GLU A 2 6.83 -22.58 8.08
C GLU A 2 6.67 -21.25 8.83
N THR A 3 7.37 -20.21 8.39
CA THR A 3 7.42 -18.89 9.03
C THR A 3 6.98 -17.82 8.04
N LEU A 4 6.29 -16.79 8.54
CA LEU A 4 5.84 -15.67 7.72
C LEU A 4 6.97 -14.65 7.63
N LYS A 5 7.62 -14.56 6.47
CA LYS A 5 8.76 -13.66 6.25
C LYS A 5 8.45 -12.58 5.25
N PHE A 6 8.97 -11.37 5.47
CA PHE A 6 8.85 -10.23 4.58
C PHE A 6 10.19 -9.82 3.96
N THR A 7 10.16 -9.38 2.72
CA THR A 7 11.32 -8.84 1.98
C THR A 7 11.36 -7.32 2.00
N ARG A 8 10.23 -6.66 2.23
CA ARG A 8 10.13 -5.20 2.33
C ARG A 8 9.23 -4.77 3.48
N GLU A 9 9.68 -3.77 4.22
CA GLU A 9 8.93 -2.98 5.19
C GLU A 9 9.02 -1.52 4.76
N GLN A 10 7.89 -0.83 4.63
CA GLN A 10 7.86 0.57 4.20
C GLN A 10 6.59 1.27 4.69
N VAL A 11 6.66 2.57 4.93
CA VAL A 11 5.47 3.40 5.14
C VAL A 11 5.01 3.92 3.77
N VAL A 12 3.74 3.72 3.47
CA VAL A 12 3.13 4.03 2.16
C VAL A 12 1.80 4.75 2.30
N TRP A 13 1.33 5.36 1.20
CA TRP A 13 0.13 6.21 1.19
C TRP A 13 -0.87 5.88 0.07
N GLN A 14 -0.42 5.27 -1.03
CA GLN A 14 -1.26 5.08 -2.22
C GLN A 14 -1.97 3.71 -2.20
N GLU A 15 -1.41 2.76 -1.45
CA GLU A 15 -1.85 1.37 -1.39
C GLU A 15 -3.12 1.20 -0.55
N VAL A 16 -3.35 2.09 0.43
CA VAL A 16 -4.61 2.15 1.17
C VAL A 16 -5.03 3.62 1.18
N PRO A 17 -5.80 4.07 0.17
CA PRO A 17 -6.16 5.48 0.03
C PRO A 17 -6.80 6.04 1.30
N GLY A 18 -6.30 7.18 1.76
CA GLY A 18 -6.75 7.83 3.00
C GLY A 18 -6.01 7.38 4.26
N GLU A 19 -5.15 6.36 4.18
CA GLU A 19 -4.38 5.85 5.31
C GLU A 19 -2.88 6.10 5.16
N VAL A 20 -2.19 6.28 6.29
CA VAL A 20 -0.73 6.16 6.36
C VAL A 20 -0.43 4.73 6.80
N SER A 21 0.03 3.91 5.85
CA SER A 21 0.10 2.46 6.01
C SER A 21 1.52 1.97 6.26
N LEU A 22 1.76 1.24 7.35
CA LEU A 22 2.96 0.40 7.47
C LEU A 22 2.74 -0.88 6.67
N ALA A 23 3.43 -1.01 5.54
CA ALA A 23 3.28 -2.12 4.61
C ALA A 23 4.41 -3.15 4.74
N PHE A 24 4.02 -4.43 4.76
CA PHE A 24 4.93 -5.57 4.68
C PHE A 24 4.68 -6.35 3.40
N LEU A 25 5.72 -6.59 2.59
CA LEU A 25 5.68 -7.49 1.45
C LEU A 25 6.24 -8.85 1.86
N PHE A 26 5.39 -9.87 1.98
CA PHE A 26 5.80 -11.23 2.28
C PHE A 26 6.59 -11.90 1.16
N SER A 27 7.31 -12.97 1.51
CA SER A 27 7.93 -13.90 0.56
C SER A 27 7.18 -15.22 0.56
N GLY A 28 7.25 -15.94 -0.56
CA GLY A 28 6.52 -17.18 -0.80
C GLY A 28 5.16 -16.89 -1.44
N CYS A 29 5.08 -16.99 -2.77
CA CYS A 29 3.81 -16.91 -3.49
C CYS A 29 3.62 -18.19 -4.30
N PRO A 30 2.67 -19.06 -3.94
CA PRO A 30 2.39 -20.26 -4.73
C PRO A 30 1.66 -19.94 -6.04
N LEU A 31 1.04 -18.76 -6.16
CA LEU A 31 0.20 -18.42 -7.32
C LEU A 31 1.02 -18.16 -8.58
N ARG A 32 2.23 -17.59 -8.43
CA ARG A 32 3.21 -17.33 -9.52
C ARG A 32 2.60 -16.75 -10.80
N CYS A 33 1.70 -15.77 -10.65
CA CYS A 33 1.00 -15.16 -11.77
C CYS A 33 1.99 -14.64 -12.83
N LYS A 34 1.75 -14.96 -14.11
CA LYS A 34 2.60 -14.51 -15.21
C LYS A 34 2.68 -12.98 -15.24
N GLY A 35 3.91 -12.44 -15.32
CA GLY A 35 4.14 -11.00 -15.37
C GLY A 35 3.91 -10.26 -14.05
N CYS A 36 3.88 -10.96 -12.91
CA CYS A 36 3.69 -10.34 -11.60
C CYS A 36 4.77 -9.30 -11.28
N HIS A 37 4.35 -8.14 -10.77
CA HIS A 37 5.24 -7.03 -10.37
C HIS A 37 6.19 -7.40 -9.23
N SER A 38 5.83 -8.38 -8.41
CA SER A 38 6.63 -8.88 -7.29
C SER A 38 7.05 -10.33 -7.51
N ALA A 39 7.49 -10.66 -8.73
CA ALA A 39 7.96 -12.01 -9.04
C ALA A 39 9.18 -12.43 -8.19
N ASP A 40 9.94 -11.46 -7.68
CA ASP A 40 11.03 -11.65 -6.73
C ASP A 40 10.55 -12.23 -5.38
N SER A 41 9.29 -12.01 -5.00
CA SER A 41 8.71 -12.55 -3.76
C SER A 41 8.24 -14.01 -3.87
N TRP A 42 8.30 -14.65 -5.04
CA TRP A 42 7.77 -16.02 -5.22
C TRP A 42 8.49 -17.07 -4.38
N LYS A 43 9.80 -16.91 -4.18
CA LYS A 43 10.58 -17.85 -3.38
C LYS A 43 10.30 -17.61 -1.90
N GLY A 44 9.77 -18.63 -1.22
CA GLY A 44 9.53 -18.59 0.21
C GLY A 44 10.82 -18.58 1.03
N GLY A 45 10.71 -18.15 2.28
CA GLY A 45 11.80 -18.16 3.24
C GLY A 45 12.82 -17.01 3.09
N LEU A 46 12.56 -16.07 2.19
CA LEU A 46 13.40 -14.89 1.97
C LEU A 46 13.07 -13.77 2.97
N GLY A 47 14.07 -12.96 3.30
CA GLY A 47 13.92 -11.80 4.16
C GLY A 47 13.80 -12.14 5.66
N THR A 48 13.09 -11.29 6.38
CA THR A 48 13.01 -11.29 7.85
C THR A 48 11.68 -11.86 8.31
N GLU A 49 11.69 -12.66 9.37
CA GLU A 49 10.46 -13.17 9.98
C GLU A 49 9.66 -12.04 10.64
N LEU A 50 8.36 -11.97 10.34
CA LEU A 50 7.43 -11.07 11.01
C LEU A 50 6.83 -11.78 12.23
N THR A 51 7.49 -11.65 13.37
CA THR A 51 6.96 -12.15 14.64
C THR A 51 6.00 -11.14 15.27
N PRO A 52 5.11 -11.58 16.19
CA PRO A 52 4.27 -10.66 16.97
C PRO A 52 5.09 -9.60 17.71
N GLU A 53 6.23 -9.96 18.29
CA GLU A 53 7.12 -9.06 19.03
C GLU A 53 7.74 -8.02 18.09
N TYR A 54 8.17 -8.45 16.90
CA TYR A 54 8.66 -7.54 15.88
C TYR A 54 7.60 -6.53 15.49
N LEU A 55 6.39 -7.01 15.18
CA LEU A 55 5.26 -6.15 14.82
C LEU A 55 4.94 -5.16 15.95
N GLN A 56 4.80 -5.62 17.19
CA GLN A 56 4.55 -4.74 18.34
C GLN A 56 5.63 -3.66 18.49
N SER A 57 6.90 -3.99 18.27
CA SER A 57 7.98 -2.99 18.28
C SER A 57 7.79 -1.91 17.21
N ARG A 58 7.27 -2.28 16.04
CA ARG A 58 6.98 -1.35 14.94
C ARG A 58 5.75 -0.50 15.24
N LEU A 59 4.69 -1.10 15.78
CA LEU A 59 3.50 -0.37 16.21
C LEU A 59 3.84 0.68 17.28
N ALA A 60 4.71 0.33 18.24
CA ALA A 60 5.19 1.28 19.23
C ALA A 60 6.03 2.40 18.60
N ARG A 61 6.95 2.06 17.69
CA ARG A 61 7.83 3.03 17.00
C ARG A 61 7.05 4.05 16.17
N TYR A 62 6.00 3.60 15.47
CA TYR A 62 5.20 4.44 14.58
C TYR A 62 3.89 4.92 15.21
N ARG A 63 3.75 4.82 16.54
CA ARG A 63 2.53 5.21 17.25
C ARG A 63 2.19 6.67 16.98
N GLY A 64 0.96 6.90 16.48
CA GLY A 64 0.48 8.22 16.09
C GLY A 64 0.98 8.74 14.73
N LEU A 65 1.83 7.98 14.03
CA LEU A 65 2.33 8.31 12.69
C LEU A 65 1.65 7.49 11.59
N ILE A 66 1.25 6.25 11.92
CA ILE A 66 0.51 5.36 11.02
C ILE A 66 -0.93 5.22 11.50
N THR A 67 -1.83 4.98 10.56
CA THR A 67 -3.25 4.71 10.80
C THR A 67 -3.64 3.30 10.37
N CYS A 68 -2.83 2.66 9.50
CA CYS A 68 -3.09 1.32 8.99
C CYS A 68 -1.83 0.45 8.97
N VAL A 69 -2.00 -0.87 9.09
CA VAL A 69 -0.99 -1.87 8.74
C VAL A 69 -1.47 -2.68 7.54
N LEU A 70 -0.66 -2.71 6.50
CA LEU A 70 -0.93 -3.38 5.25
C LEU A 70 -0.04 -4.64 5.12
N PHE A 71 -0.68 -5.79 4.99
CA PHE A 71 -0.02 -7.06 4.72
C PHE A 71 -0.18 -7.38 3.22
N MET A 72 0.93 -7.43 2.49
CA MET A 72 0.95 -7.68 1.05
C MET A 72 1.62 -9.02 0.74
N GLY A 73 1.40 -9.49 -0.49
CA GLY A 73 1.96 -10.76 -1.00
C GLY A 73 3.48 -10.90 -0.85
N GLY A 74 4.16 -11.98 -1.21
CA GLY A 74 3.78 -13.15 -1.99
C GLY A 74 2.42 -13.71 -1.64
N GLU A 75 2.31 -14.48 -0.58
CA GLU A 75 1.03 -14.88 -0.01
C GLU A 75 1.17 -15.03 1.51
N TRP A 76 0.04 -14.89 2.21
CA TRP A 76 -0.02 -14.99 3.67
C TRP A 76 -0.15 -16.45 4.13
N LEU A 77 0.15 -16.66 5.42
CA LEU A 77 -0.08 -17.93 6.09
C LEU A 77 -1.18 -17.74 7.14
N PRO A 78 -2.33 -18.43 7.04
CA PRO A 78 -3.48 -18.25 7.93
C PRO A 78 -3.15 -18.20 9.42
N GLU A 79 -2.47 -19.25 9.91
CA GLU A 79 -2.16 -19.40 11.33
C GLU A 79 -1.17 -18.36 11.85
N LYS A 80 -0.38 -17.75 10.95
CA LYS A 80 0.63 -16.74 11.30
C LYS A 80 0.07 -15.32 11.19
N LEU A 81 -0.81 -15.07 10.23
CA LEU A 81 -1.37 -13.74 10.00
C LEU A 81 -2.44 -13.38 11.04
N LEU A 82 -3.26 -14.34 11.48
CA LEU A 82 -4.35 -14.08 12.44
C LEU A 82 -3.90 -13.34 13.73
N PRO A 83 -2.88 -13.81 14.47
CA PRO A 83 -2.43 -13.10 15.67
C PRO A 83 -1.84 -11.72 15.38
N LEU A 84 -1.24 -11.52 14.20
CA LEU A 84 -0.72 -10.21 13.79
C LEU A 84 -1.88 -9.22 13.55
N LEU A 85 -2.94 -9.66 12.87
CA LEU A 85 -4.13 -8.84 12.64
C LEU A 85 -4.84 -8.47 13.96
N GLN A 86 -4.91 -9.40 14.91
CA GLN A 86 -5.43 -9.14 16.25
C GLN A 86 -4.63 -8.03 16.96
N ALA A 87 -3.30 -8.14 16.94
CA ALA A 87 -2.41 -7.14 17.55
C ALA A 87 -2.57 -5.74 16.91
N VAL A 88 -2.75 -5.67 15.59
CA VAL A 88 -3.00 -4.40 14.88
C VAL A 88 -4.31 -3.77 15.36
N ARG A 89 -5.38 -4.56 15.46
CA ARG A 89 -6.68 -4.05 15.92
C ARG A 89 -6.64 -3.62 17.39
N GLU A 90 -5.98 -4.38 18.25
CA GLU A 90 -5.79 -4.04 19.67
C GLU A 90 -5.01 -2.73 19.84
N ALA A 91 -4.11 -2.41 18.91
CA ALA A 91 -3.43 -1.12 18.87
C ALA A 91 -4.31 0.04 18.35
N GLY A 92 -5.56 -0.23 17.98
CA GLY A 92 -6.51 0.77 17.48
C GLY A 92 -6.25 1.21 16.04
N LEU A 93 -5.54 0.40 15.25
CA LEU A 93 -5.21 0.70 13.85
C LEU A 93 -6.10 -0.06 12.88
N HIS A 94 -6.24 0.48 11.67
CA HIS A 94 -6.82 -0.25 10.55
C HIS A 94 -5.87 -1.34 10.06
N SER A 95 -6.43 -2.40 9.50
CA SER A 95 -5.71 -3.55 8.97
C SER A 95 -6.14 -3.79 7.53
N CYS A 96 -5.17 -4.03 6.65
CA CYS A 96 -5.43 -4.33 5.26
C CYS A 96 -4.67 -5.59 4.83
N LEU A 97 -5.31 -6.44 4.03
CA LEU A 97 -4.68 -7.58 3.39
C LEU A 97 -4.77 -7.42 1.87
N TYR A 98 -3.64 -7.57 1.20
CA TYR A 98 -3.54 -7.78 -0.23
C TYR A 98 -3.22 -9.24 -0.51
N THR A 99 -4.18 -9.97 -1.07
CA THR A 99 -4.03 -11.38 -1.46
C THR A 99 -4.31 -11.56 -2.95
N GLY A 100 -3.64 -12.53 -3.57
CA GLY A 100 -3.99 -12.93 -4.93
C GLY A 100 -5.18 -13.88 -4.99
N LEU A 101 -5.68 -14.36 -3.85
CA LEU A 101 -6.85 -15.22 -3.77
C LEU A 101 -8.14 -14.45 -4.12
N GLU A 102 -9.10 -15.17 -4.68
CA GLU A 102 -10.49 -14.73 -4.73
C GLU A 102 -11.13 -14.82 -3.33
N GLN A 103 -12.24 -14.12 -3.12
CA GLN A 103 -12.85 -14.02 -1.79
C GLN A 103 -13.24 -15.38 -1.21
N ASP A 104 -13.82 -16.26 -2.02
CA ASP A 104 -14.22 -17.60 -1.61
C ASP A 104 -13.00 -18.50 -1.28
N GLU A 105 -11.89 -18.33 -1.99
CA GLU A 105 -10.62 -19.00 -1.68
C GLU A 105 -10.05 -18.53 -0.33
N LEU A 106 -10.11 -17.21 -0.05
CA LEU A 106 -9.71 -16.63 1.23
C LEU A 106 -10.58 -17.13 2.38
N GLU A 107 -11.91 -17.16 2.21
CA GLU A 107 -12.85 -17.65 3.21
C GLU A 107 -12.59 -19.12 3.56
N ARG A 108 -12.29 -19.95 2.56
CA ARG A 108 -11.90 -21.36 2.77
C ARG A 108 -10.53 -21.49 3.46
N ALA A 109 -9.58 -20.61 3.12
CA ALA A 109 -8.25 -20.64 3.72
C ALA A 109 -8.29 -20.20 5.19
N SER A 110 -9.05 -19.15 5.51
CA SER A 110 -9.24 -18.68 6.88
C SER A 110 -10.40 -17.70 7.01
N ILE A 111 -11.57 -18.19 7.37
CA ILE A 111 -12.71 -17.31 7.70
C ILE A 111 -12.42 -16.41 8.91
N ALA A 112 -11.55 -16.85 9.82
CA ALA A 112 -11.26 -16.18 11.09
C ALA A 112 -10.53 -14.83 10.94
N ILE A 113 -9.84 -14.59 9.81
CA ILE A 113 -9.15 -13.32 9.58
C ILE A 113 -10.09 -12.20 9.15
N ILE A 114 -11.25 -12.52 8.57
CA ILE A 114 -12.17 -11.52 7.98
C ILE A 114 -12.63 -10.50 9.02
N PRO A 115 -13.07 -10.88 10.24
CA PRO A 115 -13.46 -9.91 11.27
C PRO A 115 -12.28 -9.08 11.82
N GLN A 116 -11.04 -9.41 11.43
CA GLN A 116 -9.84 -8.70 11.85
C GLN A 116 -9.38 -7.69 10.79
N LEU A 117 -10.01 -7.64 9.62
CA LEU A 117 -9.62 -6.78 8.50
C LEU A 117 -10.56 -5.58 8.38
N THR A 118 -9.99 -4.41 8.10
CA THR A 118 -10.74 -3.22 7.67
C THR A 118 -10.89 -3.22 6.15
N TYR A 119 -9.78 -3.42 5.45
CA TYR A 119 -9.74 -3.40 3.99
C TYR A 119 -9.21 -4.72 3.44
N LEU A 120 -9.71 -5.14 2.28
CA LEU A 120 -9.27 -6.35 1.59
C LEU A 120 -9.08 -6.08 0.12
N LYS A 121 -7.90 -6.41 -0.40
CA LYS A 121 -7.68 -6.55 -1.84
C LYS A 121 -7.65 -8.01 -2.23
N THR A 122 -8.49 -8.39 -3.19
CA THR A 122 -8.52 -9.73 -3.79
C THR A 122 -8.17 -9.69 -5.28
N GLY A 123 -7.93 -10.88 -5.83
CA GLY A 123 -7.81 -11.11 -7.26
C GLY A 123 -6.37 -11.30 -7.73
N ARG A 124 -6.15 -12.38 -8.49
CA ARG A 124 -4.85 -12.72 -9.07
C ARG A 124 -4.38 -11.62 -10.02
N TRP A 125 -3.07 -11.39 -10.06
CA TRP A 125 -2.49 -10.53 -11.10
C TRP A 125 -2.74 -11.10 -12.50
N LYS A 126 -3.25 -10.26 -13.40
CA LYS A 126 -3.38 -10.52 -14.84
C LYS A 126 -2.77 -9.35 -15.59
N MET A 127 -1.68 -9.62 -16.31
CA MET A 127 -0.87 -8.60 -16.98
C MET A 127 -1.69 -7.78 -17.98
N GLU A 128 -2.65 -8.43 -18.65
CA GLU A 128 -3.55 -7.84 -19.63
C GLU A 128 -4.63 -6.92 -19.02
N LEU A 129 -4.92 -7.03 -17.73
CA LEU A 129 -5.93 -6.21 -17.04
C LEU A 129 -5.32 -5.14 -16.12
N GLY A 130 -4.05 -5.26 -15.76
CA GLY A 130 -3.35 -4.30 -14.91
C GLY A 130 -3.75 -4.35 -13.43
N GLY A 131 -3.23 -3.38 -12.67
CA GLY A 131 -3.45 -3.24 -11.23
C GLY A 131 -4.70 -2.44 -10.89
N LEU A 132 -4.85 -2.03 -9.63
CA LEU A 132 -5.99 -1.22 -9.18
C LEU A 132 -6.08 0.14 -9.87
N ASP A 133 -4.98 0.64 -10.41
CA ASP A 133 -4.88 1.85 -11.23
C ASP A 133 -5.47 1.69 -12.65
N SER A 134 -5.76 0.45 -13.06
CA SER A 134 -6.43 0.14 -14.32
C SER A 134 -7.94 0.02 -14.12
N PRO A 135 -8.77 0.71 -14.96
CA PRO A 135 -10.22 0.56 -14.92
C PRO A 135 -10.69 -0.86 -15.28
N ASP A 136 -9.89 -1.61 -16.04
CA ASP A 136 -10.22 -2.95 -16.53
C ASP A 136 -9.75 -4.08 -15.58
N THR A 137 -9.22 -3.73 -14.41
CA THR A 137 -8.64 -4.71 -13.48
C THR A 137 -9.65 -5.75 -13.00
N ASN A 138 -9.20 -7.00 -12.86
CA ASN A 138 -9.95 -8.03 -12.15
C ASN A 138 -9.83 -7.93 -10.63
N GLN A 139 -8.92 -7.10 -10.12
CA GLN A 139 -8.70 -6.98 -8.68
C GLN A 139 -9.80 -6.14 -8.03
N ARG A 140 -10.11 -6.42 -6.77
CA ARG A 140 -11.12 -5.66 -6.01
C ARG A 140 -10.50 -5.20 -4.71
N PHE A 141 -10.58 -3.90 -4.42
CA PHE A 141 -10.26 -3.32 -3.14
C PHE A 141 -11.56 -2.99 -2.41
N ILE A 142 -11.77 -3.59 -1.24
CA ILE A 142 -13.07 -3.64 -0.56
C ILE A 142 -12.91 -3.10 0.86
N ASP A 143 -13.83 -2.24 1.30
CA ASP A 143 -14.01 -1.94 2.73
C ASP A 143 -14.94 -2.99 3.33
N LEU A 144 -14.41 -3.83 4.22
CA LEU A 144 -15.18 -4.93 4.80
C LEU A 144 -16.22 -4.48 5.84
N ARG A 145 -16.17 -3.22 6.29
CA ARG A 145 -17.17 -2.65 7.20
C ARG A 145 -18.47 -2.32 6.46
N THR A 146 -18.37 -1.92 5.20
CA THR A 146 -19.50 -1.48 4.37
C THR A 146 -19.83 -2.47 3.25
N GLY A 147 -18.87 -3.30 2.85
CA GLY A 147 -18.95 -4.16 1.67
C GLY A 147 -18.71 -3.42 0.34
N GLU A 148 -18.35 -2.14 0.39
CA GLU A 148 -18.16 -1.31 -0.81
C GLU A 148 -16.86 -1.66 -1.54
N VAL A 149 -16.92 -1.73 -2.87
CA VAL A 149 -15.74 -1.82 -3.74
C VAL A 149 -15.21 -0.42 -4.04
N LEU A 150 -14.03 -0.13 -3.54
CA LEU A 150 -13.38 1.18 -3.55
C LEU A 150 -12.32 1.34 -4.67
N ASN A 151 -12.39 0.55 -5.74
CA ASN A 151 -11.43 0.63 -6.87
C ASN A 151 -11.34 2.04 -7.48
N HIS A 152 -12.42 2.81 -7.46
CA HIS A 152 -12.46 4.17 -7.99
C HIS A 152 -11.45 5.12 -7.32
N LEU A 153 -10.97 4.80 -6.12
CA LEU A 153 -9.95 5.59 -5.41
C LEU A 153 -8.54 5.47 -6.01
N PHE A 154 -8.31 4.47 -6.87
CA PHE A 154 -6.99 4.20 -7.49
C PHE A 154 -6.90 4.72 -8.93
N VAL A 155 -8.04 4.95 -9.58
CA VAL A 155 -8.10 5.43 -10.96
C VAL A 155 -8.16 6.95 -10.95
N ASN A 156 -7.15 7.59 -11.55
CA ASN A 156 -7.04 9.05 -11.55
C ASN A 156 -7.91 9.65 -12.66
N GLU A 157 -9.22 9.81 -12.42
CA GLU A 157 -10.14 10.42 -13.39
C GLU A 157 -9.98 11.96 -13.48
N GLN A 158 -9.28 12.59 -12.55
CA GLN A 158 -9.16 14.04 -12.46
C GLN A 158 -7.69 14.48 -12.34
N ALA A 159 -7.02 14.64 -13.48
CA ALA A 159 -5.92 15.61 -13.54
C ALA A 159 -6.51 16.99 -13.23
N ALA A 160 -6.48 17.40 -11.96
CA ALA A 160 -7.00 18.68 -11.52
C ALA A 160 -6.43 19.80 -12.42
N PRO A 161 -7.25 20.77 -12.87
CA PRO A 161 -6.74 21.89 -13.64
C PRO A 161 -5.62 22.56 -12.85
N ARG A 162 -4.48 22.81 -13.51
CA ARG A 162 -3.32 23.47 -12.90
C ARG A 162 -3.80 24.74 -12.19
N ARG A 163 -3.76 24.74 -10.85
CA ARG A 163 -4.08 25.92 -10.05
C ARG A 163 -3.11 27.05 -10.44
N PRO A 164 -3.56 28.31 -10.47
CA PRO A 164 -2.67 29.44 -10.73
C PRO A 164 -1.50 29.41 -9.74
N VAL A 165 -0.29 29.42 -10.28
CA VAL A 165 0.95 29.48 -9.49
C VAL A 165 1.02 30.86 -8.85
N ILE A 166 1.16 30.92 -7.53
CA ILE A 166 1.46 32.18 -6.83
C ILE A 166 2.93 32.50 -7.14
N PRO A 167 3.24 33.59 -7.88
CA PRO A 167 4.62 33.94 -8.18
C PRO A 167 5.35 34.30 -6.88
N LEU A 168 6.38 33.54 -6.55
CA LEU A 168 7.26 33.86 -5.43
C LEU A 168 8.23 34.97 -5.88
N VAL A 169 7.92 36.19 -5.46
CA VAL A 169 8.68 37.45 -5.53
C VAL A 169 9.02 37.94 -6.96
N GLN A 170 8.46 39.11 -7.30
CA GLN A 170 8.80 39.86 -8.49
C GLN A 170 10.30 40.19 -8.50
N ARG A 171 11.00 39.83 -9.58
CA ARG A 171 12.37 40.29 -9.84
C ARG A 171 12.40 41.83 -9.70
N PRO A 172 13.34 42.41 -8.94
CA PRO A 172 13.46 43.86 -8.87
C PRO A 172 13.76 44.41 -10.28
N PRO A 173 13.25 45.61 -10.63
CA PRO A 173 13.50 46.19 -11.94
C PRO A 173 15.01 46.41 -12.11
N LEU A 174 15.54 46.06 -13.29
CA LEU A 174 16.92 46.40 -13.65
C LEU A 174 17.07 47.92 -13.52
N ALA A 175 18.01 48.36 -12.70
CA ALA A 175 18.41 49.76 -12.63
C ALA A 175 18.78 50.23 -14.04
N ALA A 176 18.14 51.30 -14.50
CA ALA A 176 18.50 51.99 -15.73
C ALA A 176 19.97 52.41 -15.64
N GLN A 177 20.83 51.82 -16.47
CA GLN A 177 22.20 52.27 -16.62
C GLN A 177 22.15 53.66 -17.25
N GLY A 178 22.52 54.66 -16.45
CA GLY A 178 22.61 56.05 -16.83
C GLY A 178 23.56 56.27 -18.01
N ALA A 179 23.24 57.32 -18.76
CA ALA A 179 23.93 57.76 -19.95
C ALA A 179 25.45 57.90 -19.76
N HIS A 180 26.20 57.38 -20.74
CA HIS A 180 27.59 57.73 -20.98
C HIS A 180 27.74 59.23 -21.29
N PRO A 181 28.65 59.97 -20.63
CA PRO A 181 29.21 61.16 -21.23
C PRO A 181 30.42 60.77 -22.10
N GLN A 182 30.38 61.17 -23.37
CA GLN A 182 31.55 61.17 -24.27
C GLN A 182 32.53 62.28 -23.84
N PRO A 183 33.85 62.03 -23.83
CA PRO A 183 34.83 63.10 -23.85
C PRO A 183 35.17 63.54 -25.28
N ALA A 184 35.54 64.82 -25.39
CA ALA A 184 35.99 65.52 -26.59
C ALA A 184 37.39 65.09 -27.07
#